data_AF-A0A372LJL2-F1
#
_entry.id   AF-A0A372LJL2-F1
#
_cell.length_a   1.000
_cell.length_b   1.000
_cell.length_c   1.000
_cell.angle_alpha   90.00
_cell.angle_beta   90.00
_cell.angle_gamma   90.00
#
_symmetry.space_group_name_H-M   'P 1'
#
loop_
_entity.id
_entity.type
_entity.pdbx_description
1 polymer ?
#
loop_
_entity_poly.entity_id
_entity_poly.type
_entity_poly.pdbx_seq_one_letter_code
_entity_poly.pdbx_strand_id
1 'polypeptide(L)'
;MCVLCGEFVMQVHWTDQASDDSSQVIVGDQQRDRQRTRIHRTTLCNEILRFYQLTLEEWNGSKFILRDPKGNQEIVHDLGTLWYTAEKILGYAIDPLDPYLLQKLQNK
;
A
#
# COMPACT_ATOMS: atom_id res chain seq x y z
N MET A 1 13.41 -22.72 0.91
CA MET A 1 12.15 -22.01 0.62
C MET A 1 11.44 -22.81 -0.47
N CYS A 2 10.25 -23.36 -0.20
CA CYS A 2 9.56 -24.25 -1.15
C CYS A 2 8.95 -23.48 -2.33
N VAL A 3 8.82 -24.14 -3.48
CA VAL A 3 8.26 -23.62 -4.74
C VAL A 3 6.89 -22.96 -4.56
N LEU A 4 6.04 -23.49 -3.66
CA LEU A 4 4.72 -22.92 -3.31
C LEU A 4 4.79 -21.53 -2.65
N CYS A 5 5.89 -21.17 -1.97
CA CYS A 5 6.07 -19.83 -1.42
C CYS A 5 6.49 -18.81 -2.49
N GLY A 6 7.09 -19.27 -3.60
CA GLY A 6 7.52 -18.42 -4.72
C GLY A 6 6.38 -18.03 -5.66
N GLU A 7 5.35 -18.87 -5.78
CA GLU A 7 4.21 -18.64 -6.67
C GLU A 7 3.34 -17.44 -6.24
N PHE A 8 3.30 -17.12 -4.94
CA PHE A 8 2.64 -15.92 -4.41
C PHE A 8 3.37 -14.60 -4.75
N VAL A 9 4.61 -14.66 -5.25
CA VAL A 9 5.46 -13.51 -5.58
C VAL A 9 5.42 -13.16 -7.08
N MET A 10 4.76 -13.96 -7.92
CA MET A 10 4.93 -13.89 -9.38
C MET A 10 4.26 -12.69 -10.09
N GLN A 11 3.51 -11.85 -9.39
CA GLN A 11 2.94 -10.62 -9.94
C GLN A 11 3.50 -9.43 -9.17
N VAL A 12 4.70 -8.97 -9.57
CA VAL A 12 5.30 -7.76 -9.03
C VAL A 12 4.50 -6.59 -9.56
N HIS A 13 3.77 -5.91 -8.67
CA HIS A 13 3.02 -4.71 -9.04
C HIS A 13 3.99 -3.64 -9.55
N TRP A 14 3.60 -2.84 -10.53
CA TRP A 14 4.46 -1.80 -11.14
C TRP A 14 5.07 -0.85 -10.12
N THR A 15 4.38 -0.64 -9.00
CA THR A 15 4.93 0.15 -7.90
C THR A 15 6.14 -0.56 -7.28
N ASP A 16 6.12 -1.87 -7.08
CA ASP A 16 7.19 -2.63 -6.40
C ASP A 16 8.39 -3.00 -7.28
N GLN A 17 8.38 -2.59 -8.54
CA GLN A 17 9.52 -2.79 -9.42
C GLN A 17 10.71 -1.92 -8.94
N ALA A 18 11.87 -2.56 -8.77
CA ALA A 18 13.11 -1.84 -8.50
C ALA A 18 13.51 -1.03 -9.74
N SER A 19 14.26 0.05 -9.56
CA SER A 19 14.68 0.97 -10.63
C SER A 19 15.63 0.36 -11.67
N ASP A 20 16.05 -0.89 -11.48
CA ASP A 20 16.87 -1.61 -12.44
C ASP A 20 15.97 -2.13 -13.56
N ASP A 21 16.34 -1.88 -14.82
CA ASP A 21 15.56 -2.17 -16.03
C ASP A 21 15.33 -3.68 -16.29
N SER A 22 15.68 -4.52 -15.30
CA SER A 22 15.41 -5.95 -15.33
C SER A 22 13.97 -6.21 -14.87
N SER A 23 13.13 -6.67 -15.80
CA SER A 23 11.77 -7.13 -15.51
C SER A 23 11.72 -8.44 -14.69
N GLN A 24 12.86 -8.89 -14.16
CA GLN A 24 13.01 -10.16 -13.45
C GLN A 24 13.37 -9.92 -11.99
N VAL A 25 12.44 -10.26 -11.11
CA VAL A 25 12.69 -10.26 -9.68
C VAL A 25 13.32 -11.59 -9.28
N ILE A 26 14.61 -11.56 -8.91
CA ILE A 26 15.31 -12.70 -8.32
C ILE A 26 14.92 -12.81 -6.85
N VAL A 27 14.53 -14.03 -6.43
CA VAL A 27 14.16 -14.32 -5.04
C VAL A 27 15.37 -14.14 -4.12
N GLY A 28 15.20 -13.35 -3.06
CA GLY A 28 16.26 -13.03 -2.09
C GLY A 28 17.14 -11.84 -2.47
N ASP A 29 17.15 -11.43 -3.74
CA ASP A 29 17.89 -10.24 -4.19
C ASP A 29 17.09 -8.96 -3.91
N GLN A 30 17.78 -7.90 -3.45
CA GLN A 30 17.22 -6.58 -3.10
C GLN A 30 15.98 -6.61 -2.19
N GLN A 31 15.73 -7.71 -1.47
CA GLN A 31 14.52 -7.88 -0.66
C GLN A 31 14.39 -6.80 0.43
N ARG A 32 15.51 -6.39 1.03
CA ARG A 32 15.54 -5.30 2.02
C ARG A 32 15.15 -3.95 1.42
N ASP A 33 15.63 -3.63 0.23
CA ASP A 33 15.34 -2.36 -0.43
C ASP A 33 13.90 -2.29 -0.91
N ARG A 34 13.36 -3.41 -1.41
CA ARG A 34 11.93 -3.54 -1.72
C ARG A 34 11.06 -3.33 -0.48
N GLN A 35 11.41 -3.99 0.63
CA GLN A 35 10.70 -3.83 1.90
C GLN A 35 10.75 -2.37 2.39
N ARG A 36 11.93 -1.74 2.34
CA ARG A 36 12.10 -0.33 2.74
C ARG A 36 11.25 0.59 1.87
N THR A 37 11.24 0.37 0.56
CA THR A 37 10.46 1.16 -0.39
C THR A 37 8.96 1.00 -0.14
N ARG A 38 8.49 -0.23 0.13
CA ARG A 38 7.10 -0.50 0.51
C ARG A 38 6.70 0.23 1.80
N ILE A 39 7.49 0.12 2.86
CA ILE A 39 7.24 0.84 4.12
C ILE A 39 7.21 2.36 3.90
N HIS A 40 8.12 2.88 3.08
CA HIS A 40 8.15 4.30 2.75
C HIS A 40 6.86 4.74 2.04
N ARG A 41 6.37 3.96 1.06
CA ARG A 41 5.09 4.24 0.39
C ARG A 41 3.91 4.14 1.34
N THR A 42 3.87 3.15 2.21
CA THR A 42 2.86 3.05 3.27
C THR A 42 2.84 4.31 4.13
N THR A 43 4.02 4.85 4.45
CA THR A 43 4.14 6.11 5.19
C THR A 43 3.53 7.28 4.42
N LEU A 44 3.82 7.40 3.12
CA LEU A 44 3.25 8.43 2.24
C LEU A 44 1.72 8.29 2.11
N CYS A 45 1.20 7.09 1.88
CA CYS A 45 -0.23 6.84 1.82
C CYS A 45 -0.93 7.25 3.14
N ASN A 46 -0.30 6.96 4.28
CA ASN A 46 -0.83 7.33 5.58
C ASN A 46 -0.87 8.84 5.84
N GLU A 47 -0.15 9.66 5.08
CA GLU A 47 -0.30 11.11 5.17
C GLU A 47 -1.71 11.56 4.74
N ILE A 48 -2.27 10.87 3.75
CA ILE A 48 -3.61 11.12 3.23
C ILE A 48 -4.67 10.32 4.00
N LEU A 49 -4.46 9.01 4.19
CA LEU A 49 -5.45 8.11 4.80
C LEU A 49 -5.84 8.52 6.24
N ARG A 50 -4.92 9.14 6.99
CA ARG A 50 -5.20 9.67 8.33
C ARG A 50 -6.24 10.79 8.33
N PHE A 51 -6.45 11.49 7.22
CA PHE A 51 -7.56 12.44 7.08
C PHE A 51 -8.91 11.72 7.20
N TYR A 52 -9.01 10.53 6.61
CA TYR A 52 -10.19 9.65 6.66
C TYR A 52 -10.19 8.70 7.87
N GLN A 53 -9.29 8.90 8.84
CA GLN A 53 -9.10 8.03 10.01
C GLN A 53 -8.73 6.58 9.67
N LEU A 54 -8.18 6.34 8.48
CA LEU A 54 -7.70 5.03 8.04
C LEU A 54 -6.19 4.92 8.25
N THR A 55 -5.72 3.70 8.49
CA THR A 55 -4.29 3.39 8.55
C THR A 55 -3.97 2.21 7.65
N LEU A 56 -2.93 2.38 6.83
CA LEU A 56 -2.35 1.33 6.00
C LEU A 56 -1.09 0.79 6.68
N GLU A 57 -0.95 -0.53 6.71
CA GLU A 57 0.21 -1.24 7.24
C GLU A 57 0.78 -2.17 6.17
N GLU A 58 2.11 -2.25 6.07
CA GLU A 58 2.77 -3.25 5.23
C GLU A 58 2.67 -4.62 5.90
N TRP A 59 2.33 -5.65 5.12
CA TRP A 59 2.24 -7.03 5.60
C TRP A 59 3.05 -8.01 4.76
N ASN A 60 4.11 -8.51 5.39
CA ASN A 60 4.91 -9.65 4.94
C ASN A 60 5.48 -9.47 3.51
N GLY A 61 5.86 -8.25 3.15
CA GLY A 61 6.53 -7.92 1.89
C GLY A 61 5.70 -8.17 0.63
N SER A 62 4.40 -8.41 0.76
CA SER A 62 3.54 -8.83 -0.36
C SER A 62 2.21 -8.11 -0.39
N LYS A 63 1.60 -7.83 0.76
CA LYS A 63 0.28 -7.22 0.85
C LYS A 63 0.30 -6.03 1.80
N PHE A 64 -0.80 -5.31 1.84
CA PHE A 64 -1.05 -4.29 2.84
C PHE A 64 -2.33 -4.63 3.63
N ILE A 65 -2.43 -4.09 4.83
CA ILE A 65 -3.63 -4.17 5.65
C ILE A 65 -4.13 -2.75 5.88
N LEU A 66 -5.36 -2.49 5.45
CA LEU A 66 -6.05 -1.23 5.71
C LEU A 66 -6.95 -1.43 6.93
N ARG A 67 -6.89 -0.49 7.88
CA ARG A 67 -7.64 -0.56 9.14
C ARG A 67 -8.43 0.72 9.37
N ASP A 68 -9.56 0.58 10.06
CA ASP A 68 -10.28 1.69 10.65
C ASP A 68 -10.19 1.68 12.20
N PRO A 69 -10.63 2.76 12.87
CA PRO A 69 -10.60 2.83 14.33
C PRO A 69 -11.65 1.95 15.02
N LYS A 70 -12.61 1.41 14.25
CA LYS A 70 -13.68 0.53 14.74
C LYS A 70 -13.23 -0.93 14.79
N GLY A 71 -12.02 -1.24 14.31
CA GLY A 71 -11.43 -2.57 14.28
C GLY A 71 -11.70 -3.33 12.98
N ASN A 72 -12.33 -2.71 11.98
CA ASN A 72 -12.45 -3.30 10.66
C ASN A 72 -11.06 -3.31 9.99
N GLN A 73 -10.77 -4.41 9.31
CA GLN A 73 -9.53 -4.58 8.56
C GLN A 73 -9.81 -5.25 7.23
N GLU A 74 -9.21 -4.73 6.16
CA GLU A 74 -9.22 -5.39 4.85
C GLU A 74 -7.81 -5.54 4.30
N ILE A 75 -7.60 -6.63 3.57
CA ILE A 75 -6.37 -6.89 2.84
C ILE A 75 -6.41 -6.09 1.55
N VAL A 76 -5.38 -5.27 1.34
CA VAL A 76 -5.13 -4.55 0.10
C VAL A 76 -3.98 -5.26 -0.63
N HIS A 77 -4.26 -5.76 -1.83
CA HIS A 77 -3.30 -6.58 -2.58
C HIS A 77 -2.14 -5.74 -3.13
N ASP A 78 -2.45 -4.51 -3.56
CA ASP A 78 -1.54 -3.57 -4.19
C ASP A 78 -2.08 -2.14 -4.03
N LEU A 79 -1.27 -1.13 -4.33
CA LEU A 79 -1.69 0.27 -4.20
C LEU A 79 -2.75 0.70 -5.22
N GLY A 80 -2.95 -0.04 -6.32
CA GLY A 80 -4.00 0.22 -7.30
C GLY A 80 -5.40 -0.08 -6.74
N THR A 81 -5.52 -1.06 -5.85
CA THR A 81 -6.80 -1.43 -5.20
C THR A 81 -7.10 -0.66 -3.92
N LEU A 82 -6.13 0.11 -3.39
CA LEU A 82 -6.22 0.79 -2.10
C LEU A 82 -7.45 1.71 -1.97
N TRP A 83 -7.69 2.58 -2.96
CA TRP A 83 -8.77 3.57 -2.88
C TRP A 83 -10.15 2.91 -2.85
N TYR A 84 -10.35 1.91 -3.71
CA TYR A 84 -11.58 1.13 -3.73
C TYR A 84 -11.84 0.44 -2.38
N THR A 85 -10.82 -0.16 -1.77
CA THR A 85 -10.94 -0.77 -0.43
C THR A 85 -11.24 0.28 0.64
N ALA A 86 -10.62 1.46 0.56
CA ALA A 86 -10.88 2.56 1.50
C ALA A 86 -12.34 3.04 1.45
N GLU A 87 -12.86 3.30 0.25
CA GLU A 87 -14.26 3.68 0.04
C GLU A 87 -15.23 2.60 0.54
N LYS A 88 -14.89 1.33 0.32
CA LYS A 88 -15.68 0.19 0.82
C LYS A 88 -15.76 0.15 2.34
N ILE A 89 -14.63 0.36 3.04
CA ILE A 89 -14.61 0.41 4.52
C ILE A 89 -15.39 1.63 5.04
N LEU A 90 -15.23 2.78 4.38
CA LEU A 90 -15.88 4.02 4.78
C LEU A 90 -17.39 4.04 4.47
N GLY A 91 -17.83 3.30 3.45
CA GLY A 91 -19.21 3.27 2.98
C GLY A 91 -19.61 4.50 2.15
N TYR A 92 -18.64 5.31 1.72
CA TYR A 92 -18.85 6.48 0.87
C TYR A 92 -17.65 6.71 -0.05
N ALA A 93 -17.88 7.41 -1.17
CA ALA A 93 -16.84 7.74 -2.13
C ALA A 93 -15.90 8.82 -1.60
N ILE A 94 -14.61 8.66 -1.83
CA ILE A 94 -13.57 9.60 -1.41
C ILE A 94 -13.42 10.67 -2.50
N ASP A 95 -13.47 11.94 -2.11
CA ASP A 95 -13.06 13.05 -2.99
C ASP A 95 -11.55 13.30 -2.84
N PRO A 96 -10.72 12.95 -3.85
CA PRO A 96 -9.27 13.20 -3.79
C PRO A 96 -8.91 14.68 -3.87
N LEU A 97 -9.84 15.54 -4.27
CA LEU A 97 -9.66 16.99 -4.40
C LEU A 97 -10.42 17.77 -3.33
N ASP A 98 -10.82 17.11 -2.24
CA ASP A 98 -11.48 17.76 -1.09
C ASP A 98 -10.63 18.96 -0.62
N PRO A 99 -11.19 20.19 -0.64
CA PRO A 99 -10.47 21.39 -0.21
C PRO A 99 -9.90 21.29 1.21
N TYR A 100 -10.59 20.59 2.14
CA TYR A 100 -10.11 20.39 3.51
C TYR A 100 -8.92 19.43 3.55
N LEU A 101 -8.94 18.37 2.73
CA LEU A 101 -7.80 17.47 2.58
C LEU A 101 -6.59 18.25 2.07
N LEU A 102 -6.76 19.00 0.98
CA LEU A 102 -5.68 19.76 0.34
C LEU A 102 -5.09 20.79 1.31
N GLN A 103 -5.94 21.51 2.05
CA GLN A 103 -5.49 22.47 3.07
C GLN A 103 -4.67 21.78 4.17
N LYS A 104 -5.10 20.60 4.63
CA LYS A 104 -4.36 19.84 5.65
C LYS A 104 -3.00 19.35 5.15
N LEU A 105 -2.90 18.94 3.88
CA LEU A 105 -1.65 18.50 3.27
C LEU A 105 -0.66 19.65 3.03
N GLN A 106 -1.15 20.85 2.70
CA GLN A 106 -0.32 22.04 2.49
C GLN A 106 0.25 22.61 3.78
N ASN A 107 -0.45 22.44 4.91
CA ASN A 107 -0.06 22.96 6.21
C ASN A 107 0.83 22.01 7.02
N LYS A 108 1.36 20.97 6.39
CA LYS A 108 2.20 19.94 6.99
C LYS A 108 3.67 20.23 6.74
#